data_AF-A0A428PS09-F1
#
_entry.id   AF-A0A428PS09-F1
#
_cell.length_a   1.000
_cell.length_b   1.000
_cell.length_c   1.000
_cell.angle_alpha   90.00
_cell.angle_beta   90.00
_cell.angle_gamma   90.00
#
_symmetry.space_group_name_H-M   'P 1'
#
loop_
_entity.id
_entity.type
_entity.pdbx_description
1 polymer ?
#
loop_
_entity_poly.entity_id
_entity_poly.type
_entity_poly.pdbx_seq_one_letter_code
_entity_poly.pdbx_strand_id
1 'polypeptide(L)'
;MVHLLHSMYKAAMRAIVAGTVVYDGFKDRAAWLKTSSEVEGKIPGVSVMGMSREGQQGQFLNINETQRLFDGLERYVKGGRICLQNRNAAVAPAMSNIERAAVSWIHTVDPFVGSAAPPGAQPLPRFIQSDSKILSIEGVIEGFKLRCNRTLDPSGKVRQIQSPLCMGCSTDLRARTSACKRTVRRGLVNLNKPLYLVANTLEALKLPVDLSMHVALRICEADQLPLAEQLIITIALSLVHQCGFNATESGGTGSSTVNPTSASLRQNIELIMAHSNTMEQNIRAMLADLAQRRKLLVDIDRLTDH
;
A
#
# COMPACT_ATOMS: atom_id res chain seq x y z
N MET A 1 16.13 4.38 15.19
CA MET A 1 15.08 3.33 15.09
C MET A 1 14.08 3.36 16.24
N VAL A 2 14.51 3.42 17.51
CA VAL A 2 13.64 3.49 18.70
C VAL A 2 12.67 4.68 18.65
N HIS A 3 13.13 5.86 18.21
CA HIS A 3 12.28 7.05 18.04
C HIS A 3 11.14 6.86 17.03
N LEU A 4 11.32 6.02 16.00
CA LEU A 4 10.34 5.82 14.94
C LEU A 4 9.15 4.99 15.43
N LEU A 5 9.41 3.87 16.11
CA LEU A 5 8.32 3.04 16.64
C LEU A 5 7.56 3.74 17.75
N HIS A 6 8.26 4.46 18.64
CA HIS A 6 7.60 5.15 19.74
C HIS A 6 6.82 6.39 19.30
N SER A 7 7.10 6.99 18.14
CA SER A 7 6.34 8.13 17.62
C SER A 7 5.02 7.73 16.93
N MET A 8 4.80 6.44 16.69
CA MET A 8 3.56 5.93 16.11
C MET A 8 2.49 5.68 17.18
N TYR A 9 1.23 5.97 16.85
CA TYR A 9 0.12 5.52 17.69
C TYR A 9 0.11 3.99 17.76
N LYS A 10 -0.01 3.45 18.98
CA LYS A 10 -0.06 2.00 19.21
C LYS A 10 -1.16 1.31 18.41
N ALA A 11 -2.31 1.96 18.25
CA ALA A 11 -3.42 1.44 17.46
C ALA A 11 -3.11 1.40 15.95
N ALA A 12 -2.47 2.43 15.40
CA ALA A 12 -1.97 2.42 14.02
C ALA A 12 -0.94 1.31 13.80
N MET A 13 0.04 1.16 14.70
CA MET A 13 1.05 0.09 14.61
C MET A 13 0.38 -1.30 14.61
N ARG A 14 -0.59 -1.53 15.50
CA ARG A 14 -1.36 -2.78 15.52
C ARG A 14 -2.13 -3.02 14.23
N ALA A 15 -2.81 -1.99 13.69
CA ALA A 15 -3.55 -2.12 12.45
C ALA A 15 -2.64 -2.38 11.23
N ILE A 16 -1.43 -1.82 11.23
CA ILE A 16 -0.42 -2.09 10.18
C ILE A 16 0.04 -3.54 10.26
N VAL A 17 0.46 -4.01 11.44
CA VAL A 17 0.95 -5.38 11.65
C VAL A 17 -0.14 -6.42 11.39
N ALA A 18 -1.37 -6.16 11.85
CA ALA A 18 -2.51 -7.04 11.63
C ALA A 18 -3.02 -7.02 10.19
N GLY A 19 -2.59 -6.05 9.37
CA GLY A 19 -3.14 -5.82 8.04
C GLY A 19 -4.63 -5.52 8.12
N THR A 20 -5.04 -4.49 8.86
CA THR A 20 -6.43 -4.04 9.03
C THR A 20 -6.62 -2.53 8.87
N VAL A 21 -5.62 -1.84 8.32
CA VAL A 21 -5.51 -0.36 8.28
C VAL A 21 -6.77 0.37 7.82
N VAL A 22 -7.32 0.00 6.66
CA VAL A 22 -8.50 0.66 6.07
C VAL A 22 -9.75 0.32 6.87
N TYR A 23 -9.88 -0.94 7.30
CA TYR A 23 -11.03 -1.38 8.09
C TYR A 23 -11.07 -0.69 9.46
N ASP A 24 -9.95 -0.68 10.19
CA ASP A 24 -9.86 -0.04 11.50
C ASP A 24 -9.93 1.48 11.38
N GLY A 25 -9.42 2.07 10.30
CA GLY A 25 -9.62 3.47 9.97
C GLY A 25 -11.09 3.81 9.75
N PHE A 26 -11.83 2.95 9.02
CA PHE A 26 -13.27 3.14 8.80
C PHE A 26 -14.10 2.97 10.08
N LYS A 27 -13.72 2.01 10.94
CA LYS A 27 -14.42 1.71 12.21
C LYS A 27 -13.99 2.59 13.37
N ASP A 28 -13.13 3.58 13.13
CA ASP A 28 -12.53 4.47 14.15
C ASP A 28 -11.86 3.70 15.31
N ARG A 29 -11.24 2.56 14.98
CA ARG A 29 -10.52 1.68 15.93
C ARG A 29 -9.01 1.96 15.98
N ALA A 30 -8.51 2.73 15.02
CA ALA A 30 -7.12 3.13 14.96
C ALA A 30 -6.99 4.65 14.85
N ALA A 31 -6.24 5.25 15.78
CA ALA A 31 -5.81 6.63 15.70
C ALA A 31 -4.62 6.75 14.75
N TRP A 32 -4.65 7.75 13.87
CA TRP A 32 -3.62 8.02 12.88
C TRP A 32 -3.05 9.43 13.07
N LEU A 33 -1.81 9.65 12.62
CA LEU A 33 -1.29 11.00 12.57
C LEU A 33 -2.11 11.81 11.56
N LYS A 34 -2.41 13.06 11.91
CA LYS A 34 -3.13 13.96 11.00
C LYS A 34 -2.28 14.19 9.76
N THR A 35 -2.92 14.25 8.59
CA THR A 35 -2.29 14.80 7.39
C THR A 35 -1.90 16.26 7.66
N SER A 36 -0.78 16.71 7.10
CA SER A 36 -0.35 18.10 7.29
C SER A 36 -1.34 19.08 6.66
N SER A 37 -1.61 20.15 7.40
CA SER A 37 -2.40 21.30 6.96
C SER A 37 -1.60 22.17 5.98
N GLU A 38 -2.27 23.13 5.33
CA GLU A 38 -1.57 24.08 4.47
C GLU A 38 -0.57 24.96 5.23
N VAL A 39 -0.90 25.26 6.50
CA VAL A 39 -0.08 26.09 7.40
C VAL A 39 1.20 25.37 7.84
N GLU A 40 1.14 24.06 8.07
CA GLU A 40 2.32 23.22 8.36
C GLU A 40 3.23 23.06 7.14
N GLY A 41 2.73 23.27 5.92
CA GLY A 41 3.52 23.12 4.70
C GLY A 41 3.93 21.67 4.41
N LYS A 42 5.16 21.49 3.89
CA LYS A 42 5.67 20.20 3.38
C LYS A 42 6.23 19.35 4.51
N ILE A 43 5.41 18.45 5.02
CA ILE A 43 5.79 17.55 6.11
C ILE A 43 6.29 16.21 5.57
N PRO A 44 7.54 15.82 5.88
CA PRO A 44 8.08 14.53 5.50
C PRO A 44 7.59 13.40 6.40
N GLY A 45 7.39 12.22 5.82
CA GLY A 45 7.03 11.02 6.58
C GLY A 45 6.58 9.84 5.71
N VAL A 46 5.96 8.87 6.36
CA VAL A 46 5.52 7.60 5.77
C VAL A 46 4.00 7.46 5.87
N SER A 47 3.41 7.02 4.77
CA SER A 47 1.97 6.78 4.64
C SER A 47 1.71 5.32 4.29
N VAL A 48 0.59 4.81 4.80
CA VAL A 48 0.04 3.50 4.47
C VAL A 48 -1.20 3.70 3.61
N MET A 49 -1.34 2.92 2.55
CA MET A 49 -2.51 2.91 1.69
C MET A 49 -3.10 1.51 1.56
N GLY A 50 -4.42 1.43 1.50
CA GLY A 50 -5.15 0.23 1.13
C GLY A 50 -6.43 0.55 0.37
N MET A 51 -7.19 -0.49 0.06
CA MET A 51 -8.47 -0.43 -0.65
C MET A 51 -9.60 -1.01 0.19
N SER A 52 -10.77 -0.40 0.07
CA SER A 52 -12.05 -0.97 0.50
C SER A 52 -13.05 -0.95 -0.64
N ARG A 53 -13.98 -1.90 -0.65
CA ARG A 53 -15.10 -1.89 -1.58
C ARG A 53 -16.07 -0.77 -1.21
N GLU A 54 -16.47 -0.02 -2.22
CA GLU A 54 -17.43 1.07 -2.07
C GLU A 54 -18.73 0.55 -1.42
N GLY A 55 -19.19 1.23 -0.37
CA GLY A 55 -20.37 0.83 0.40
C GLY A 55 -20.20 -0.40 1.30
N GLN A 56 -19.00 -0.97 1.44
CA GLN A 56 -18.76 -2.20 2.22
C GLN A 56 -18.03 -1.94 3.55
N GLN A 57 -18.25 -0.77 4.15
CA GLN A 57 -17.83 -0.44 5.51
C GLN A 57 -16.33 -0.71 5.81
N GLY A 58 -15.44 -0.33 4.89
CA GLY A 58 -14.00 -0.53 5.03
C GLY A 58 -13.50 -1.95 4.70
N GLN A 59 -14.40 -2.89 4.43
CA GLN A 59 -14.02 -4.24 3.98
C GLN A 59 -13.67 -4.28 2.50
N PHE A 60 -12.91 -5.29 2.11
CA PHE A 60 -12.48 -5.51 0.75
C PHE A 60 -13.35 -6.57 0.04
N LEU A 61 -12.78 -7.25 -0.95
CA LEU A 61 -13.44 -8.25 -1.78
C LEU A 61 -13.79 -9.51 -1.00
N ASN A 62 -14.83 -10.22 -1.44
CA ASN A 62 -15.01 -11.63 -1.11
C ASN A 62 -14.29 -12.54 -2.13
N ILE A 63 -14.31 -13.86 -1.91
CA ILE A 63 -13.61 -14.81 -2.80
C ILE A 63 -14.16 -14.75 -4.24
N ASN A 64 -15.48 -14.68 -4.42
CA ASN A 64 -16.08 -14.61 -5.76
C ASN A 64 -15.59 -13.36 -6.54
N GLU A 65 -15.54 -12.22 -5.88
CA GLU A 65 -15.02 -10.97 -6.46
C GLU A 65 -13.50 -11.03 -6.68
N THR A 66 -12.76 -11.72 -5.80
CA THR A 66 -11.30 -11.85 -5.87
C THR A 66 -10.86 -12.76 -7.03
N GLN A 67 -11.64 -13.80 -7.31
CA GLN A 67 -11.43 -14.66 -8.49
C GLN A 67 -11.55 -13.86 -9.78
N ARG A 68 -12.64 -13.09 -9.91
CA ARG A 68 -12.82 -12.19 -11.07
C ARG A 68 -11.68 -11.19 -11.21
N LEU A 69 -11.15 -10.69 -10.09
CA LEU A 69 -9.99 -9.79 -10.09
C LEU A 69 -8.77 -10.48 -10.67
N PHE A 70 -8.34 -11.63 -10.14
CA PHE A 70 -7.11 -12.25 -10.64
C PHE A 70 -7.26 -12.74 -12.08
N ASP A 71 -8.43 -13.22 -12.50
CA ASP A 71 -8.72 -13.53 -13.92
C ASP A 71 -8.54 -12.28 -14.81
N GLY A 72 -9.03 -11.13 -14.33
CA GLY A 72 -8.87 -9.85 -15.00
C GLY A 72 -7.40 -9.40 -15.08
N LEU A 73 -6.62 -9.63 -14.03
CA LEU A 73 -5.19 -9.33 -13.99
C LEU A 73 -4.39 -10.26 -14.93
N GLU A 74 -4.68 -11.56 -14.95
CA GLU A 74 -4.07 -12.52 -15.88
C GLU A 74 -4.37 -12.15 -17.33
N ARG A 75 -5.61 -11.73 -17.63
CA ARG A 75 -5.96 -11.20 -18.95
C ARG A 75 -5.19 -9.93 -19.30
N TYR A 76 -4.96 -9.04 -18.33
CA TYR A 76 -4.15 -7.84 -18.52
C TYR A 76 -2.68 -8.19 -18.80
N VAL A 77 -2.09 -9.12 -18.03
CA VAL A 77 -0.72 -9.62 -18.25
C VAL A 77 -0.57 -10.23 -19.64
N LYS A 78 -1.52 -11.07 -20.07
CA LYS A 78 -1.55 -11.64 -21.41
C LYS A 78 -1.58 -10.57 -22.49
N GLY A 79 -2.47 -9.59 -22.36
CA GLY A 79 -2.53 -8.44 -23.28
C GLY A 79 -1.22 -7.65 -23.31
N GLY A 80 -0.65 -7.39 -22.13
CA GLY A 80 0.60 -6.64 -21.98
C GLY A 80 1.78 -7.33 -22.68
N ARG A 81 1.91 -8.65 -22.53
CA ARG A 81 2.93 -9.46 -23.24
C ARG A 81 2.80 -9.32 -24.76
N ILE A 82 1.58 -9.43 -25.30
CA ILE A 82 1.33 -9.29 -26.74
C ILE A 82 1.72 -7.88 -27.21
N CYS A 83 1.32 -6.83 -26.48
CA CYS A 83 1.67 -5.45 -26.83
C CYS A 83 3.19 -5.21 -26.78
N LEU A 84 3.90 -5.77 -25.80
CA LEU A 84 5.35 -5.61 -25.69
C LEU A 84 6.10 -6.35 -26.82
N GLN A 85 5.70 -7.58 -27.14
CA GLN A 85 6.28 -8.37 -28.22
C GLN A 85 6.13 -7.70 -29.59
N ASN A 86 5.02 -7.00 -29.81
CA ASN A 86 4.69 -6.38 -31.08
C ASN A 86 4.97 -4.86 -31.12
N ARG A 87 5.59 -4.29 -30.08
CA ARG A 87 5.76 -2.85 -29.92
C ARG A 87 6.52 -2.18 -31.08
N ASN A 88 7.45 -2.91 -31.69
CA ASN A 88 8.29 -2.44 -32.78
C ASN A 88 7.91 -3.08 -34.13
N ALA A 89 6.77 -3.77 -34.21
CA ALA A 89 6.36 -4.43 -35.45
C ALA A 89 5.95 -3.37 -36.49
N ALA A 90 6.55 -3.43 -37.68
CA ALA A 90 6.23 -2.53 -38.79
C ALA A 90 4.83 -2.78 -39.38
N VAL A 91 4.26 -3.97 -39.14
CA VAL A 91 2.94 -4.40 -39.60
C VAL A 91 2.14 -4.90 -38.40
N ALA A 92 0.84 -4.61 -38.37
CA ALA A 92 -0.04 -5.13 -37.33
C ALA A 92 0.00 -6.67 -37.34
N PRO A 93 0.32 -7.31 -36.20
CA PRO A 93 0.43 -8.77 -36.14
C PRO A 93 -0.94 -9.41 -36.33
N ALA A 94 -0.97 -10.56 -37.02
CA ALA A 94 -2.14 -11.40 -37.08
C ALA A 94 -2.42 -11.95 -35.67
N MET A 95 -3.50 -11.48 -35.05
CA MET A 95 -3.92 -11.92 -33.71
C MET A 95 -5.13 -12.84 -33.80
N SER A 96 -5.09 -13.94 -33.05
CA SER A 96 -6.26 -14.75 -32.74
C SER A 96 -7.34 -13.94 -32.02
N ASN A 97 -8.58 -14.44 -32.00
CA ASN A 97 -9.68 -13.79 -31.30
C ASN A 97 -9.40 -13.64 -29.79
N ILE A 98 -8.69 -14.59 -29.19
CA ILE A 98 -8.33 -14.58 -27.77
C ILE A 98 -7.28 -13.48 -27.49
N GLU A 99 -6.27 -13.35 -28.35
CA GLU A 99 -5.26 -12.30 -28.24
C GLU A 99 -5.87 -10.91 -28.42
N ARG A 100 -6.75 -10.76 -29.43
CA ARG A 100 -7.50 -9.51 -29.64
C ARG A 100 -8.34 -9.14 -28.42
N ALA A 101 -8.99 -10.12 -27.80
CA ALA A 101 -9.75 -9.90 -26.57
C ALA A 101 -8.85 -9.50 -25.39
N ALA A 102 -7.63 -10.03 -25.28
CA ALA A 102 -6.68 -9.64 -24.23
C ALA A 102 -6.13 -8.22 -24.46
N VAL A 103 -5.82 -7.84 -25.69
CA VAL A 103 -5.40 -6.48 -26.04
C VAL A 103 -6.54 -5.47 -25.83
N SER A 104 -7.77 -5.82 -26.22
CA SER A 104 -8.97 -5.01 -25.96
C SER A 104 -9.22 -4.79 -24.46
N TRP A 105 -8.85 -5.75 -23.62
CA TRP A 105 -8.94 -5.60 -22.17
C TRP A 105 -8.03 -4.49 -21.63
N ILE A 106 -6.83 -4.31 -22.20
CA ILE A 106 -5.94 -3.19 -21.82
C ILE A 106 -6.66 -1.85 -22.08
N HIS A 107 -7.33 -1.69 -23.23
CA HIS A 107 -8.12 -0.50 -23.53
C HIS A 107 -9.28 -0.28 -22.55
N THR A 108 -9.75 -1.33 -21.88
CA THR A 108 -10.80 -1.21 -20.85
C THR A 108 -10.20 -0.76 -19.51
N VAL A 109 -9.01 -1.26 -19.14
CA VAL A 109 -8.38 -1.01 -17.83
C VAL A 109 -7.59 0.31 -17.78
N ASP A 110 -6.81 0.62 -18.82
CA ASP A 110 -5.87 1.77 -18.79
C ASP A 110 -6.52 3.17 -18.72
N PRO A 111 -7.71 3.43 -19.32
CA PRO A 111 -8.33 4.76 -19.28
C PRO A 111 -8.71 5.24 -17.86
N PHE A 112 -8.80 4.35 -16.88
CA PHE A 112 -9.15 4.75 -15.51
C PHE A 112 -8.07 5.62 -14.82
N VAL A 113 -6.83 5.68 -15.36
CA VAL A 113 -5.73 6.52 -14.80
C VAL A 113 -5.13 7.48 -15.86
N GLY A 114 -5.84 7.77 -16.96
CA GLY A 114 -5.35 8.74 -17.93
C GLY A 114 -6.23 8.87 -19.17
N SER A 115 -5.74 9.59 -20.18
CA SER A 115 -6.44 9.68 -21.47
C SER A 115 -6.44 8.31 -22.16
N ALA A 116 -7.59 7.95 -22.72
CA ALA A 116 -7.73 6.78 -23.57
C ALA A 116 -6.78 6.89 -24.77
N ALA A 117 -6.24 5.75 -25.20
CA ALA A 117 -5.51 5.70 -26.47
C ALA A 117 -6.47 6.08 -27.62
N PRO A 118 -5.97 6.74 -28.68
CA PRO A 118 -6.77 7.03 -29.87
C PRO A 118 -7.39 5.74 -30.45
N PRO A 119 -8.60 5.81 -31.03
CA PRO A 119 -9.19 4.68 -31.72
C PRO A 119 -8.24 4.12 -32.79
N GLY A 120 -8.02 2.81 -32.81
CA GLY A 120 -7.17 2.13 -33.81
C GLY A 120 -5.67 2.09 -33.50
N ALA A 121 -5.18 2.80 -32.48
CA ALA A 121 -3.80 2.67 -32.03
C ALA A 121 -3.61 1.40 -31.19
N GLN A 122 -2.46 0.72 -31.33
CA GLN A 122 -2.09 -0.33 -30.37
C GLN A 122 -1.98 0.28 -28.97
N PRO A 123 -2.57 -0.35 -27.93
CA PRO A 123 -2.46 0.17 -26.59
C PRO A 123 -1.02 0.01 -26.11
N LEU A 124 -0.47 1.07 -25.53
CA LEU A 124 0.76 0.97 -24.75
C LEU A 124 0.36 0.64 -23.31
N PRO A 125 0.53 -0.62 -22.85
CA PRO A 125 0.13 -1.03 -21.52
C PRO A 125 0.82 -0.14 -20.46
N ARG A 126 0.02 0.65 -19.73
CA ARG A 126 0.54 1.65 -18.77
C ARG A 126 1.27 1.01 -17.59
N PHE A 127 0.77 -0.14 -17.14
CA PHE A 127 1.25 -0.78 -15.90
C PHE A 127 2.37 -1.81 -16.15
N ILE A 128 2.47 -2.34 -17.37
CA ILE A 128 3.45 -3.37 -17.75
C ILE A 128 4.28 -2.84 -18.94
N GLN A 129 5.48 -2.33 -18.65
CA GLN A 129 6.37 -1.73 -19.67
C GLN A 129 7.65 -2.54 -19.90
N SER A 130 7.86 -3.61 -19.13
CA SER A 130 9.02 -4.50 -19.17
C SER A 130 8.67 -5.85 -18.53
N ASP A 131 9.46 -6.89 -18.80
CA ASP A 131 9.26 -8.22 -18.22
C ASP A 131 9.39 -8.23 -16.69
N SER A 132 10.28 -7.40 -16.13
CA SER A 132 10.38 -7.24 -14.67
C SER A 132 9.09 -6.74 -14.02
N LYS A 133 8.29 -5.93 -14.74
CA LYS A 133 6.97 -5.49 -14.27
C LYS A 133 5.93 -6.58 -14.40
N ILE A 134 6.06 -7.49 -15.37
CA ILE A 134 5.20 -8.69 -15.46
C ILE A 134 5.36 -9.53 -14.20
N LEU A 135 6.60 -9.88 -13.83
CA LEU A 135 6.88 -10.69 -12.64
C LEU A 135 6.31 -10.05 -11.37
N SER A 136 6.37 -8.72 -11.26
CA SER A 136 5.77 -7.99 -10.12
C SER A 136 4.25 -8.17 -10.05
N ILE A 137 3.55 -8.13 -11.20
CA ILE A 137 2.10 -8.32 -11.26
C ILE A 137 1.72 -9.79 -11.04
N GLU A 138 2.52 -10.74 -11.51
CA GLU A 138 2.33 -12.16 -11.24
C GLU A 138 2.43 -12.47 -9.75
N GLY A 139 3.38 -11.86 -9.02
CA GLY A 139 3.41 -11.95 -7.56
C GLY A 139 2.13 -11.45 -6.88
N VAL A 140 1.54 -10.36 -7.39
CA VAL A 140 0.25 -9.84 -6.90
C VAL A 140 -0.90 -10.81 -7.21
N ILE A 141 -0.91 -11.42 -8.39
CA ILE A 141 -1.91 -12.44 -8.78
C ILE A 141 -1.85 -13.63 -7.82
N GLU A 142 -0.66 -14.16 -7.54
CA GLU A 142 -0.48 -15.27 -6.61
C GLU A 142 -0.92 -14.89 -5.19
N GLY A 143 -0.60 -13.67 -4.73
CA GLY A 143 -1.11 -13.16 -3.46
C GLY A 143 -2.65 -13.15 -3.36
N PHE A 144 -3.36 -12.84 -4.44
CA PHE A 144 -4.82 -12.91 -4.48
C PHE A 144 -5.36 -14.34 -4.57
N LYS A 145 -4.67 -15.25 -5.27
CA LYS A 145 -5.03 -16.68 -5.30
C LYS A 145 -4.95 -17.30 -3.90
N LEU A 146 -3.90 -16.99 -3.14
CA LEU A 146 -3.76 -17.45 -1.75
C LEU A 146 -4.90 -16.98 -0.83
N ARG A 147 -5.50 -15.82 -1.13
CA ARG A 147 -6.65 -15.27 -0.41
C ARG A 147 -7.99 -15.92 -0.80
N CYS A 148 -8.01 -16.81 -1.79
CA CYS A 148 -9.21 -17.50 -2.28
C CYS A 148 -9.38 -18.92 -1.73
N ASN A 149 -9.16 -19.13 -0.42
CA ASN A 149 -9.27 -20.44 0.19
C ASN A 149 -10.75 -20.84 0.43
N ARG A 150 -11.30 -21.64 -0.48
CA ARG A 150 -12.69 -22.16 -0.41
C ARG A 150 -12.93 -23.13 0.73
N THR A 151 -11.90 -23.74 1.31
CA THR A 151 -12.05 -24.58 2.50
C THR A 151 -12.41 -23.75 3.72
N LEU A 152 -11.94 -22.50 3.79
CA LEU A 152 -12.26 -21.56 4.87
C LEU A 152 -13.57 -20.78 4.64
N ASP A 153 -13.92 -20.49 3.40
CA ASP A 153 -15.22 -19.93 3.01
C ASP A 153 -15.80 -20.66 1.78
N PRO A 154 -16.56 -21.75 2.00
CA PRO A 154 -17.20 -22.49 0.90
C PRO A 154 -18.17 -21.63 0.10
N SER A 155 -18.85 -20.67 0.75
CA SER A 155 -19.83 -19.79 0.09
C SER A 155 -19.15 -18.79 -0.86
N GLY A 156 -17.90 -18.42 -0.57
CA GLY A 156 -17.14 -17.36 -1.22
C GLY A 156 -17.75 -15.96 -1.09
N LYS A 157 -18.69 -15.78 -0.14
CA LYS A 157 -19.42 -14.53 0.07
C LYS A 157 -18.84 -13.71 1.24
N VAL A 158 -18.00 -14.30 2.09
CA VAL A 158 -17.39 -13.61 3.22
C VAL A 158 -16.38 -12.59 2.69
N ARG A 159 -16.52 -11.34 3.13
CA ARG A 159 -15.61 -10.26 2.73
C ARG A 159 -14.32 -10.31 3.52
N GLN A 160 -13.22 -10.11 2.82
CA GLN A 160 -11.91 -9.90 3.44
C GLN A 160 -11.92 -8.57 4.19
N ILE A 161 -11.33 -8.54 5.38
CA ILE A 161 -11.25 -7.32 6.20
C ILE A 161 -10.42 -6.24 5.50
N GLN A 162 -9.35 -6.63 4.80
CA GLN A 162 -8.36 -5.68 4.28
C GLN A 162 -7.79 -6.17 2.95
N SER A 163 -7.59 -5.22 2.02
CA SER A 163 -6.78 -5.46 0.81
C SER A 163 -5.30 -5.63 1.16
N PRO A 164 -4.46 -6.18 0.27
CA PRO A 164 -3.02 -5.94 0.34
C PRO A 164 -2.71 -4.45 0.58
N LEU A 165 -1.63 -4.15 1.30
CA LEU A 165 -1.25 -2.78 1.62
C LEU A 165 -0.15 -2.27 0.70
N CYS A 166 -0.12 -0.96 0.50
CA CYS A 166 0.96 -0.24 -0.16
C CYS A 166 1.51 0.82 0.79
N MET A 167 2.83 0.89 0.91
CA MET A 167 3.49 1.95 1.67
C MET A 167 4.20 2.90 0.73
N GLY A 168 4.44 4.10 1.21
CA GLY A 168 5.50 4.92 0.65
C GLY A 168 5.80 6.13 1.50
N CYS A 169 7.02 6.61 1.34
CA CYS A 169 7.47 7.85 1.92
C CYS A 169 7.17 9.06 1.03
N SER A 170 7.24 10.25 1.60
CA SER A 170 7.23 11.52 0.87
C SER A 170 7.86 12.62 1.70
N THR A 171 8.38 13.64 1.04
CA THR A 171 8.73 14.94 1.64
C THR A 171 7.52 15.85 1.83
N ASP A 172 6.39 15.51 1.22
CA ASP A 172 5.12 16.26 1.28
C ASP A 172 3.94 15.28 1.40
N LEU A 173 3.62 14.89 2.63
CA LEU A 173 2.51 13.99 2.93
C LEU A 173 1.14 14.55 2.52
N ARG A 174 0.97 15.88 2.51
CA ARG A 174 -0.29 16.52 2.07
C ARG A 174 -0.51 16.30 0.58
N ALA A 175 0.49 16.61 -0.24
CA ALA A 175 0.41 16.38 -1.70
C ALA A 175 0.16 14.90 -2.02
N ARG A 176 0.77 13.99 -1.26
CA ARG A 176 0.56 12.54 -1.43
C ARG A 176 -0.86 12.10 -1.05
N THR A 177 -1.39 12.60 0.06
CA THR A 177 -2.72 12.22 0.56
C THR A 177 -3.83 12.79 -0.32
N SER A 178 -3.69 14.04 -0.79
CA SER A 178 -4.68 14.69 -1.66
C SER A 178 -4.83 13.98 -3.01
N ALA A 179 -3.74 13.42 -3.53
CA ALA A 179 -3.74 12.71 -4.80
C ALA A 179 -4.58 11.42 -4.78
N CYS A 180 -4.77 10.78 -3.61
CA CYS A 180 -5.52 9.52 -3.47
C CYS A 180 -7.02 9.63 -3.70
N LYS A 181 -7.57 10.86 -3.74
CA LYS A 181 -8.98 11.09 -4.05
C LYS A 181 -9.31 10.58 -5.45
N ARG A 182 -10.44 9.87 -5.59
CA ARG A 182 -10.88 9.23 -6.85
C ARG A 182 -10.92 10.21 -8.04
N THR A 183 -11.29 11.46 -7.77
CA THR A 183 -11.33 12.55 -8.75
C THR A 183 -9.96 12.98 -9.28
N VAL A 184 -8.86 12.64 -8.59
CA VAL A 184 -7.50 13.12 -8.87
C VAL A 184 -6.53 11.96 -9.22
N ARG A 185 -7.03 10.71 -9.32
CA ARG A 185 -6.23 9.48 -9.57
C ARG A 185 -5.34 9.51 -10.82
N ARG A 186 -5.52 10.47 -11.74
CA ARG A 186 -4.73 10.62 -12.97
C ARG A 186 -3.24 10.89 -12.74
N GLY A 187 -2.86 11.52 -11.62
CA GLY A 187 -1.45 11.84 -11.31
C GLY A 187 -0.66 10.72 -10.63
N LEU A 188 -1.31 9.61 -10.30
CA LEU A 188 -0.82 8.65 -9.30
C LEU A 188 -0.15 7.39 -9.86
N VAL A 189 -0.21 7.15 -11.18
CA VAL A 189 0.35 5.95 -11.82
C VAL A 189 1.83 5.73 -11.48
N ASN A 190 2.54 6.81 -11.16
CA ASN A 190 3.95 6.80 -10.82
C ASN A 190 4.25 6.42 -9.35
N LEU A 191 3.24 6.38 -8.45
CA LEU A 191 3.48 6.06 -7.04
C LEU A 191 3.58 4.55 -6.78
N ASN A 192 2.68 3.74 -7.35
CA ASN A 192 2.71 2.28 -7.19
C ASN A 192 1.89 1.57 -8.28
N LYS A 193 2.54 1.14 -9.35
CA LYS A 193 1.85 0.52 -10.51
C LYS A 193 0.98 -0.70 -10.14
N PRO A 194 1.42 -1.66 -9.31
CA PRO A 194 0.58 -2.81 -8.96
C PRO A 194 -0.74 -2.43 -8.29
N LEU A 195 -0.72 -1.54 -7.30
CA LEU A 195 -1.92 -1.06 -6.62
C LEU A 195 -2.93 -0.45 -7.60
N TYR A 196 -2.47 0.42 -8.50
CA TYR A 196 -3.36 1.09 -9.45
C TYR A 196 -3.87 0.16 -10.55
N LEU A 197 -3.06 -0.81 -10.99
CA LEU A 197 -3.55 -1.83 -11.90
C LEU A 197 -4.71 -2.61 -11.28
N VAL A 198 -4.60 -2.99 -10.00
CA VAL A 198 -5.67 -3.67 -9.27
C VAL A 198 -6.91 -2.79 -9.15
N ALA A 199 -6.75 -1.54 -8.71
CA ALA A 199 -7.87 -0.60 -8.61
C ALA A 199 -8.58 -0.44 -9.96
N ASN A 200 -7.85 -0.22 -11.05
CA ASN A 200 -8.42 -0.05 -12.39
C ASN A 200 -9.08 -1.31 -12.92
N THR A 201 -8.49 -2.48 -12.66
CA THR A 201 -9.09 -3.76 -13.04
C THR A 201 -10.41 -3.96 -12.32
N LEU A 202 -10.50 -3.60 -11.04
CA LEU A 202 -11.74 -3.62 -10.28
C LEU A 202 -12.79 -2.66 -10.83
N GLU A 203 -12.41 -1.44 -11.21
CA GLU A 203 -13.31 -0.50 -11.89
C GLU A 203 -13.84 -1.07 -13.21
N ALA A 204 -12.96 -1.64 -14.05
CA ALA A 204 -13.34 -2.31 -15.30
C ALA A 204 -14.29 -3.50 -15.09
N LEU A 205 -14.15 -4.21 -13.98
CA LEU A 205 -15.03 -5.31 -13.57
C LEU A 205 -16.32 -4.85 -12.89
N LYS A 206 -16.56 -3.54 -12.81
CA LYS A 206 -17.70 -2.91 -12.11
C LYS A 206 -17.73 -3.24 -10.61
N LEU A 207 -16.55 -3.30 -9.99
CA LEU A 207 -16.32 -3.56 -8.57
C LEU A 207 -15.55 -2.38 -7.93
N PRO A 208 -16.09 -1.15 -7.95
CA PRO A 208 -15.35 0.06 -7.58
C PRO A 208 -14.75 0.04 -6.16
N VAL A 209 -13.56 0.57 -5.99
CA VAL A 209 -12.89 0.61 -4.68
C VAL A 209 -12.49 2.02 -4.30
N ASP A 210 -12.56 2.31 -3.01
CA ASP A 210 -12.03 3.51 -2.41
C ASP A 210 -10.59 3.26 -1.97
N LEU A 211 -9.72 4.26 -2.21
CA LEU A 211 -8.35 4.25 -1.72
C LEU A 211 -8.31 5.07 -0.43
N SER A 212 -7.85 4.46 0.65
CA SER A 212 -7.68 5.14 1.93
C SER A 212 -6.19 5.23 2.23
N MET A 213 -5.74 6.43 2.55
CA MET A 213 -4.37 6.70 2.95
C MET A 213 -4.34 7.25 4.37
N HIS A 214 -3.44 6.71 5.19
CA HIS A 214 -3.24 7.13 6.56
C HIS A 214 -1.76 7.47 6.79
N VAL A 215 -1.48 8.53 7.54
CA VAL A 215 -0.11 8.87 7.94
C VAL A 215 0.28 7.98 9.11
N ALA A 216 1.22 7.06 8.85
CA ALA A 216 1.72 6.15 9.87
C ALA A 216 2.77 6.84 10.74
N LEU A 217 3.65 7.62 10.12
CA LEU A 217 4.81 8.20 10.77
C LEU A 217 5.19 9.55 10.15
N ARG A 218 5.58 10.51 10.99
CA ARG A 218 6.29 11.73 10.61
C ARG A 218 7.73 11.63 11.16
N ILE A 219 8.73 12.03 10.38
CA ILE A 219 10.14 11.88 10.77
C ILE A 219 10.63 13.10 11.56
N CYS A 220 11.59 12.90 12.46
CA CYS A 220 12.23 13.98 13.23
C CYS A 220 13.58 14.40 12.66
N GLU A 221 14.27 13.49 11.99
CA GLU A 221 15.61 13.72 11.41
C GLU A 221 15.58 13.41 9.91
N ALA A 222 16.46 14.06 9.14
CA ALA A 222 16.44 13.95 7.67
C ALA A 222 16.75 12.53 7.17
N ASP A 223 17.70 11.86 7.81
CA ASP A 223 18.16 10.49 7.49
C ASP A 223 17.17 9.40 7.93
N GLN A 224 16.12 9.76 8.68
CA GLN A 224 15.11 8.81 9.13
C GLN A 224 14.10 8.42 8.04
N LEU A 225 13.91 9.21 6.98
CA LEU A 225 12.90 8.91 5.96
C LEU A 225 13.06 7.53 5.31
N PRO A 226 14.27 7.13 4.87
CA PRO A 226 14.49 5.83 4.24
C PRO A 226 14.33 4.68 5.25
N LEU A 227 14.83 4.88 6.48
CA LEU A 227 14.73 3.91 7.57
C LEU A 227 13.28 3.70 8.01
N ALA A 228 12.49 4.78 8.07
CA ALA A 228 11.08 4.73 8.38
C ALA A 228 10.30 3.99 7.29
N GLU A 229 10.62 4.23 6.02
CA GLU A 229 10.00 3.52 4.91
C GLU A 229 10.26 2.01 5.00
N GLN A 230 11.53 1.62 5.21
CA GLN A 230 11.94 0.22 5.38
C GLN A 230 11.25 -0.46 6.57
N LEU A 231 11.22 0.22 7.71
CA LEU A 231 10.55 -0.29 8.91
C LEU A 231 9.07 -0.58 8.63
N ILE A 232 8.35 0.39 8.08
CA ILE A 232 6.90 0.27 7.86
C ILE A 232 6.58 -0.79 6.79
N ILE A 233 7.34 -0.85 5.69
CA ILE A 233 7.16 -1.89 4.66
C ILE A 233 7.37 -3.28 5.25
N THR A 234 8.39 -3.44 6.09
CA THR A 234 8.72 -4.73 6.71
C THR A 234 7.61 -5.19 7.65
N ILE A 235 7.17 -4.34 8.58
CA ILE A 235 6.13 -4.74 9.55
C ILE A 235 4.75 -4.92 8.91
N ALA A 236 4.51 -4.27 7.77
CA ALA A 236 3.26 -4.39 7.03
C ALA A 236 3.26 -5.51 5.99
N LEU A 237 4.41 -6.18 5.79
CA LEU A 237 4.63 -7.19 4.74
C LEU A 237 4.19 -6.69 3.36
N SER A 238 4.47 -5.42 3.06
CA SER A 238 3.83 -4.73 1.93
C SER A 238 4.51 -4.99 0.59
N LEU A 239 5.55 -5.83 0.55
CA LEU A 239 6.21 -6.22 -0.71
C LEU A 239 5.33 -7.19 -1.50
N VAL A 240 5.41 -7.11 -2.83
CA VAL A 240 4.61 -7.96 -3.76
C VAL A 240 4.86 -9.46 -3.53
N HIS A 241 6.06 -9.85 -3.12
CA HIS A 241 6.40 -11.25 -2.85
C HIS A 241 5.99 -11.72 -1.44
N GLN A 242 5.53 -10.82 -0.56
CA GLN A 242 5.13 -11.16 0.81
C GLN A 242 3.62 -11.22 0.96
N CYS A 243 2.88 -10.21 0.46
CA CYS A 243 1.41 -10.15 0.30
C CYS A 243 0.91 -8.71 0.03
N GLY A 244 1.77 -7.77 -0.40
CA GLY A 244 1.44 -6.35 -0.58
C GLY A 244 1.56 -5.84 -2.02
N PHE A 245 1.70 -4.52 -2.18
CA PHE A 245 1.80 -3.86 -3.49
C PHE A 245 3.17 -3.22 -3.80
N ASN A 246 4.09 -3.10 -2.83
CA ASN A 246 5.41 -2.53 -3.06
C ASN A 246 6.25 -3.47 -3.94
N ALA A 247 6.51 -3.06 -5.19
CA ALA A 247 7.28 -3.85 -6.16
C ALA A 247 8.80 -3.71 -6.01
N THR A 248 9.25 -2.66 -5.34
CA THR A 248 10.67 -2.38 -5.10
C THR A 248 10.94 -2.39 -3.61
N GLU A 249 12.11 -2.88 -3.24
CA GLU A 249 12.63 -2.69 -1.89
C GLU A 249 12.78 -1.20 -1.58
N SER A 250 12.62 -0.89 -0.30
CA SER A 250 12.60 0.47 0.23
C SER A 250 13.97 1.06 0.50
N GLY A 251 14.03 2.39 0.56
CA GLY A 251 15.27 3.15 0.77
C GLY A 251 15.83 3.79 -0.50
N GLY A 252 15.04 3.82 -1.59
CA GLY A 252 15.43 4.48 -2.84
C GLY A 252 15.49 6.02 -2.73
N THR A 253 14.80 6.62 -1.76
CA THR A 253 15.04 8.01 -1.36
C THR A 253 16.34 8.07 -0.57
N GLY A 254 17.38 8.70 -1.11
CA GLY A 254 18.65 8.88 -0.40
C GLY A 254 18.51 9.75 0.86
N SER A 255 19.49 9.67 1.77
CA SER A 255 19.53 10.46 3.02
C SER A 255 19.51 11.98 2.80
N SER A 256 19.84 12.46 1.60
CA SER A 256 19.80 13.86 1.19
C SER A 256 18.42 14.36 0.72
N THR A 257 17.39 13.50 0.70
CA THR A 257 16.05 13.85 0.19
C THR A 257 15.36 14.92 1.05
N VAL A 258 15.69 14.99 2.35
CA VAL A 258 15.13 15.96 3.28
C VAL A 258 16.23 16.90 3.75
N ASN A 259 15.98 18.21 3.74
CA ASN A 259 16.92 19.18 4.29
C ASN A 259 16.92 19.11 5.83
N PRO A 260 18.07 18.82 6.48
CA PRO A 260 18.15 18.65 7.94
C PRO A 260 17.81 19.92 8.73
N THR A 261 17.90 21.11 8.14
CA THR A 261 17.57 22.38 8.81
C THR A 261 16.16 22.89 8.50
N SER A 262 15.37 22.10 7.78
CA SER A 262 14.02 22.47 7.35
C SER A 262 13.10 22.78 8.54
N ALA A 263 12.25 23.80 8.36
CA ALA A 263 11.22 24.14 9.34
C ALA A 263 10.23 22.99 9.56
N SER A 264 10.01 22.14 8.55
CA SER A 264 9.11 20.99 8.64
C SER A 264 9.61 19.90 9.59
N LEU A 265 10.93 19.68 9.69
CA LEU A 265 11.47 18.76 10.70
C LEU A 265 11.29 19.31 12.11
N ARG A 266 11.49 20.62 12.32
CA ARG A 266 11.22 21.27 13.61
C ARG A 266 9.76 21.13 14.01
N GLN A 267 8.83 21.37 13.09
CA GLN A 267 7.40 21.16 13.35
C GLN A 267 7.05 19.70 13.66
N ASN A 268 7.69 18.74 12.98
CA ASN A 268 7.50 17.32 13.32
C ASN A 268 8.01 16.99 14.72
N ILE A 269 9.17 17.52 15.11
CA ILE A 269 9.72 17.36 16.46
C ILE A 269 8.76 17.97 17.48
N GLU A 270 8.29 19.20 17.27
CA GLU A 270 7.32 19.85 18.16
C GLU A 270 6.03 19.06 18.27
N LEU A 271 5.49 18.53 17.17
CA LEU A 271 4.29 17.70 17.20
C LEU A 271 4.52 16.41 18.00
N ILE A 272 5.63 15.70 17.73
CA ILE A 272 5.90 14.37 18.30
C ILE A 272 6.31 14.47 19.77
N MET A 273 7.13 15.47 20.12
CA MET A 273 7.70 15.62 21.46
C MET A 273 6.86 16.48 22.39
N ALA A 274 6.17 17.52 21.88
CA ALA A 274 5.48 18.50 22.73
C ALA A 274 3.95 18.42 22.65
N HIS A 275 3.38 18.00 21.51
CA HIS A 275 1.92 18.02 21.30
C HIS A 275 1.29 16.62 21.26
N SER A 276 2.11 15.57 21.27
CA SER A 276 1.67 14.19 21.25
C SER A 276 2.24 13.46 22.46
N ASN A 277 1.36 12.98 23.33
CA ASN A 277 1.77 12.14 24.47
C ASN A 277 2.12 10.70 24.03
N THR A 278 2.06 10.39 22.74
CA THR A 278 2.23 9.05 22.20
C THR A 278 3.59 8.46 22.51
N MET A 279 4.65 9.27 22.34
CA MET A 279 6.01 8.80 22.58
C MET A 279 6.26 8.49 24.05
N GLU A 280 5.85 9.40 24.94
CA GLU A 280 5.92 9.20 26.38
C GLU A 280 5.12 7.97 26.82
N GLN A 281 3.87 7.83 26.36
CA GLN A 281 3.02 6.68 26.66
C GLN A 281 3.63 5.37 26.19
N ASN A 282 4.17 5.33 24.97
CA ASN A 282 4.80 4.14 24.42
C ASN A 282 6.08 3.76 25.19
N ILE A 283 6.89 4.75 25.59
CA ILE A 283 8.10 4.51 26.41
C ILE A 283 7.69 3.98 27.79
N ARG A 284 6.72 4.60 28.46
CA ARG A 284 6.22 4.13 29.76
C ARG A 284 5.68 2.70 29.69
N ALA A 285 4.90 2.40 28.65
CA ALA A 285 4.37 1.06 28.44
C ALA A 285 5.48 0.02 28.19
N MET A 286 6.51 0.38 27.43
CA MET A 286 7.68 -0.49 27.21
C MET A 286 8.45 -0.74 28.51
N LEU A 287 8.72 0.31 29.30
CA LEU A 287 9.42 0.17 30.58
C LEU A 287 8.64 -0.72 31.56
N ALA A 288 7.31 -0.59 31.61
CA ALA A 288 6.46 -1.46 32.41
C ALA A 288 6.51 -2.93 31.95
N ASP A 289 6.48 -3.19 30.63
CA ASP A 289 6.61 -4.54 30.06
C ASP A 289 7.98 -5.16 30.38
N LEU A 290 9.06 -4.38 30.26
CA LEU A 290 10.41 -4.83 30.61
C LEU A 290 10.53 -5.18 32.10
N ALA A 291 9.93 -4.37 32.99
CA ALA A 291 9.90 -4.67 34.42
C ALA A 291 9.12 -5.96 34.71
N GLN A 292 7.98 -6.17 34.04
CA GLN A 292 7.19 -7.39 34.18
C GLN A 292 7.94 -8.64 33.68
N ARG A 293 8.59 -8.57 32.53
CA ARG A 293 9.41 -9.68 32.00
C ARG A 293 10.57 -10.01 32.93
N ARG A 294 11.24 -9.00 33.48
CA ARG A 294 12.31 -9.22 34.46
C ARG A 294 11.79 -9.94 35.70
N LYS A 295 10.62 -9.54 36.21
CA LYS A 295 9.99 -10.22 37.35
C LYS A 295 9.68 -11.68 37.03
N LEU A 296 9.10 -11.95 35.85
CA LEU A 296 8.80 -13.32 35.41
C LEU A 296 10.05 -14.20 35.36
N LEU A 297 11.17 -13.69 34.84
CA LEU A 297 12.43 -14.44 34.80
C LEU A 297 12.92 -14.79 36.21
N VAL A 298 12.88 -13.84 37.15
CA VAL A 298 13.23 -14.08 38.56
C VAL A 298 12.30 -15.11 39.21
N ASP A 299 11.01 -15.07 38.90
CA ASP A 299 10.04 -16.04 39.43
C ASP A 299 10.26 -17.45 38.84
N ILE A 300 10.69 -17.57 37.57
CA ILE A 300 11.06 -18.85 36.95
C ILE A 300 12.32 -19.42 37.59
N ASP A 301 13.38 -18.62 37.75
CA ASP A 301 14.65 -19.09 38.34
C ASP A 301 14.42 -19.68 39.75
N ARG A 302 13.57 -19.02 40.54
CA ARG A 302 13.16 -19.50 41.88
C ARG A 302 12.41 -20.83 41.86
N LEU A 303 11.68 -21.13 40.79
CA LEU A 303 10.94 -22.39 40.66
C LEU A 303 11.83 -23.54 40.17
N THR A 304 12.95 -23.23 39.50
CA THR A 304 13.92 -24.22 39.02
C THR A 304 15.04 -24.54 40.00
N ASP A 305 15.23 -23.72 41.03
CA ASP A 305 16.20 -23.95 42.12
C ASP A 305 15.65 -24.86 43.25
N HIS A 306 14.51 -25.52 43.02
CA HIS A 306 13.86 -26.51 43.90
C HIS A 306 13.70 -27.85 43.19
#